data_AF-A0A7X3R8Z1-F1
#
_entry.id   AF-A0A7X3R8Z1-F1
#
_cell.length_a   1.000
_cell.length_b   1.000
_cell.length_c   1.000
_cell.angle_alpha   90.00
_cell.angle_beta   90.00
_cell.angle_gamma   90.00
#
_symmetry.space_group_name_H-M   'P 1'
#
loop_
_entity.id
_entity.type
_entity.pdbx_description
1 polymer ?
#
loop_
_entity_poly.entity_id
_entity_poly.type
_entity_poly.pdbx_seq_one_letter_code
_entity_poly.pdbx_strand_id
1 'polypeptide(L)'
;IRDGVVEATPERSSLWRAQTPQTFEYRILRAAHERAREEGYVGTDDAELVERAGYVVRVLEGSPDNIKVTTAEDLEIAERILRRQGRI
;
A
#
# COMPACT_ATOMS: atom_id res chain seq x y z
N ILE A 1 -14.26 -8.44 -10.69
CA ILE A 1 -14.70 -8.47 -12.10
C ILE A 1 -14.13 -9.75 -12.69
N ARG A 2 -14.94 -10.51 -13.42
CA ARG A 2 -14.51 -11.70 -14.16
C ARG A 2 -15.07 -11.61 -15.57
N ASP A 3 -14.21 -11.78 -16.57
CA ASP A 3 -14.57 -11.67 -17.99
C ASP A 3 -15.34 -10.36 -18.34
N GLY A 4 -14.92 -9.25 -17.72
CA GLY A 4 -15.54 -7.93 -17.92
C GLY A 4 -16.84 -7.68 -17.13
N VAL A 5 -17.33 -8.65 -16.35
CA VAL A 5 -18.56 -8.54 -15.58
C VAL A 5 -18.27 -8.30 -14.09
N VAL A 6 -18.99 -7.38 -13.47
CA VAL A 6 -18.91 -7.10 -12.02
C VAL A 6 -19.57 -8.26 -11.25
N GLU A 7 -18.78 -9.01 -10.46
CA GLU A 7 -19.28 -10.15 -9.68
C GLU A 7 -19.89 -9.73 -8.33
N ALA A 8 -19.31 -8.71 -7.69
CA ALA A 8 -19.73 -8.22 -6.38
C ALA A 8 -19.27 -6.77 -6.19
N THR A 9 -19.93 -6.07 -5.27
CA THR A 9 -19.52 -4.75 -4.80
C THR A 9 -19.16 -4.85 -3.31
N PRO A 10 -17.88 -4.69 -2.93
CA PRO A 10 -17.49 -4.77 -1.53
C PRO A 10 -17.97 -3.53 -0.74
N GLU A 11 -18.17 -3.72 0.56
CA GLU A 11 -18.44 -2.61 1.48
C GLU A 11 -17.20 -1.70 1.57
N ARG A 12 -17.32 -0.43 1.18
CA ARG A 12 -16.17 0.49 1.12
C ARG A 12 -15.80 1.11 2.46
N SER A 13 -16.68 1.05 3.47
CA SER A 13 -16.48 1.67 4.79
C SER A 13 -15.29 1.09 5.56
N SER A 14 -14.93 -0.16 5.26
CA SER A 14 -13.83 -0.90 5.90
C SER A 14 -12.57 -0.99 5.06
N LEU A 15 -12.57 -0.43 3.84
CA LEU A 15 -11.46 -0.53 2.90
C LEU A 15 -10.54 0.70 2.96
N TRP A 16 -9.24 0.44 2.97
CA TRP A 16 -8.20 1.46 2.92
C TRP A 16 -7.22 1.16 1.79
N ARG A 17 -6.67 2.21 1.18
CA ARG A 17 -5.56 2.09 0.22
C ARG A 17 -4.26 2.17 0.98
N ALA A 18 -3.50 1.07 1.03
CA ALA A 18 -2.17 1.08 1.60
C ALA A 18 -1.26 2.07 0.84
N GLN A 19 -0.49 2.85 1.60
CA GLN A 19 0.48 3.83 1.11
C GLN A 19 1.83 3.61 1.81
N THR A 20 2.87 4.31 1.35
CA THR A 20 4.18 4.39 2.01
C THR A 20 4.41 5.82 2.55
N PRO A 21 5.29 6.02 3.55
CA PRO A 21 6.09 5.03 4.25
C PRO A 21 5.28 4.03 5.08
N GLN A 22 5.73 2.78 5.11
CA GLN A 22 5.29 1.79 6.08
C GLN A 22 6.40 1.62 7.11
N THR A 23 6.08 1.65 8.40
CA THR A 23 7.10 1.68 9.47
C THR A 23 6.90 0.53 10.43
N PHE A 24 7.98 -0.22 10.69
CA PHE A 24 7.99 -1.41 11.53
C PHE A 24 9.31 -1.47 12.31
N GLU A 25 9.30 -2.20 13.43
CA GLU A 25 10.56 -2.58 14.07
C GLU A 25 11.38 -3.46 13.13
N TYR A 26 12.66 -3.13 12.97
CA TYR A 26 13.56 -3.84 12.05
C TYR A 26 13.55 -5.37 12.26
N ARG A 27 13.57 -5.83 13.52
CA ARG A 27 13.59 -7.26 13.84
C ARG A 27 12.31 -7.96 13.38
N ILE A 28 11.16 -7.31 13.53
CA ILE A 28 9.86 -7.83 13.09
C ILE A 28 9.82 -7.90 11.56
N LEU A 29 10.16 -6.79 10.90
CA LEU A 29 10.14 -6.71 9.44
C LEU A 29 11.07 -7.76 8.81
N ARG A 30 12.29 -7.86 9.32
CA ARG A 30 13.26 -8.85 8.84
C ARG A 30 12.76 -10.28 9.00
N ALA A 31 12.23 -10.63 10.18
CA ALA A 31 11.71 -11.97 10.42
C ALA A 31 10.50 -12.30 9.53
N ALA A 32 9.63 -11.33 9.27
CA ALA A 32 8.50 -11.48 8.36
C ALA A 32 8.95 -11.78 6.93
N HIS A 33 9.95 -11.03 6.42
CA HIS A 33 10.56 -11.26 5.11
C HIS A 33 11.28 -12.61 5.02
N GLU A 34 12.05 -12.99 6.05
CA GLU A 34 12.75 -14.28 6.11
C GLU A 34 11.75 -15.46 6.05
N ARG A 35 10.68 -15.39 6.84
CA ARG A 35 9.61 -16.39 6.84
C ARG A 35 8.89 -16.46 5.49
N ALA A 36 8.53 -15.32 4.90
CA ALA A 36 7.88 -15.29 3.59
C ALA A 36 8.76 -15.95 2.52
N ARG A 37 10.08 -15.69 2.55
CA ARG A 37 11.05 -16.31 1.66
C ARG A 37 11.12 -17.84 1.84
N GLU A 38 11.12 -18.33 3.08
CA GLU A 38 11.12 -19.77 3.40
C GLU A 38 9.83 -20.47 2.94
N GLU A 39 8.69 -19.78 3.04
CA GLU A 39 7.39 -20.27 2.59
C GLU A 39 7.17 -20.10 1.08
N GLY A 40 8.10 -19.46 0.34
CA GLY A 40 7.93 -19.14 -1.08
C GLY A 40 6.81 -18.12 -1.35
N TYR A 41 6.48 -17.29 -0.36
CA TYR A 41 5.43 -16.28 -0.43
C TYR A 41 5.97 -14.93 -0.89
N VAL A 42 5.23 -14.26 -1.78
CA VAL A 42 5.54 -12.91 -2.25
C VAL A 42 4.40 -11.98 -1.83
N GLY A 43 4.66 -11.13 -0.85
CA GLY A 43 3.72 -10.08 -0.43
C GLY A 43 3.73 -8.89 -1.39
N THR A 44 2.65 -8.12 -1.38
CA THR A 44 2.51 -6.91 -2.20
C THR A 44 3.10 -5.66 -1.53
N ASP A 45 3.17 -5.65 -0.20
CA ASP A 45 3.83 -4.64 0.62
C ASP A 45 4.38 -5.22 1.94
N ASP A 46 5.00 -4.38 2.78
CA ASP A 46 5.59 -4.82 4.04
C ASP A 46 4.53 -5.12 5.11
N ALA A 47 3.39 -4.40 5.08
CA ALA A 47 2.27 -4.62 5.99
C ALA A 47 1.71 -6.03 5.87
N GLU A 48 1.47 -6.51 4.65
CA GLU A 48 0.97 -7.86 4.37
C GLU A 48 1.91 -8.94 4.92
N LEU A 49 3.23 -8.76 4.78
CA LEU A 49 4.21 -9.70 5.31
C LEU A 49 4.20 -9.73 6.85
N VAL A 50 4.10 -8.56 7.48
CA VAL A 50 4.05 -8.43 8.94
C VAL A 50 2.74 -8.99 9.52
N GLU A 51 1.61 -8.78 8.85
CA GLU A 51 0.32 -9.39 9.19
C GLU A 51 0.39 -10.92 9.10
N ARG A 52 0.93 -11.45 8.00
CA ARG A 52 1.12 -12.89 7.80
C ARG A 52 2.04 -13.51 8.87
N ALA A 53 3.03 -12.75 9.33
CA ALA A 53 3.92 -13.16 10.42
C ALA A 53 3.21 -13.20 11.80
N GLY A 54 1.95 -12.76 11.89
CA GLY A 54 1.11 -12.82 13.08
C GLY A 54 1.10 -11.54 13.92
N TYR A 55 1.65 -10.45 13.41
CA TYR A 55 1.66 -9.16 14.09
C TYR A 55 0.47 -8.30 13.68
N VAL A 56 0.03 -7.44 14.60
CA VAL A 56 -1.02 -6.46 14.32
C VAL A 56 -0.42 -5.25 13.62
N VAL A 57 -0.94 -4.92 12.45
CA VAL A 57 -0.61 -3.69 11.72
C VAL A 57 -1.68 -2.63 11.98
N ARG A 58 -1.25 -1.39 12.26
CA ARG A 58 -2.14 -0.24 12.44
C ARG A 58 -2.09 0.65 11.21
N VAL A 59 -3.26 1.11 10.79
CA VAL A 59 -3.40 2.11 9.72
C VAL A 59 -3.36 3.50 10.34
N LEU A 60 -2.60 4.40 9.72
CA LEU A 60 -2.63 5.82 9.99
C LEU A 60 -3.17 6.52 8.74
N GLU A 61 -4.03 7.52 8.94
CA GLU A 61 -4.59 8.28 7.84
C GLU A 61 -3.47 9.04 7.11
N GLY A 62 -3.33 8.76 5.82
CA GLY A 62 -2.38 9.40 4.92
C GLY A 62 -3.05 10.47 4.05
N SER A 63 -2.24 11.34 3.45
CA SER A 63 -2.76 12.29 2.47
C SER A 63 -3.15 11.58 1.17
N PRO A 64 -4.33 11.86 0.59
CA PRO A 64 -4.69 11.36 -0.73
C PRO A 64 -3.74 11.87 -1.84
N ASP A 65 -3.00 12.96 -1.58
CA ASP A 65 -1.99 13.51 -2.48
C ASP A 65 -0.72 12.64 -2.56
N ASN A 66 -0.53 11.70 -1.64
CA ASN A 66 0.61 10.78 -1.64
C ASN A 66 0.36 9.64 -2.64
N ILE A 67 0.32 10.02 -3.92
CA ILE A 67 0.05 9.11 -5.02
C ILE A 67 1.31 8.32 -5.38
N LYS A 68 1.10 7.08 -5.83
CA LYS A 68 2.14 6.32 -6.53
C LYS A 68 2.06 6.68 -8.01
N VAL A 69 3.14 7.23 -8.57
CA VAL A 69 3.23 7.48 -10.02
C VAL A 69 3.51 6.15 -10.71
N THR A 70 2.57 5.69 -11.52
CA THR A 70 2.59 4.39 -12.21
C THR A 70 2.36 4.49 -13.71
N THR A 71 1.74 5.57 -14.19
CA THR A 71 1.54 5.87 -15.62
C THR A 71 2.13 7.23 -15.99
N ALA A 72 2.13 7.56 -17.28
CA ALA A 72 2.59 8.86 -17.75
C ALA A 72 1.65 9.99 -17.30
N GLU A 73 0.34 9.75 -17.30
CA GLU A 73 -0.68 10.70 -16.87
C GLU A 73 -0.55 11.06 -15.37
N ASP A 74 -0.06 10.13 -14.55
CA ASP A 74 0.21 10.38 -13.13
C ASP A 74 1.23 11.51 -12.91
N LEU A 75 2.12 11.78 -13.88
CA LEU A 75 3.11 12.86 -13.78
C LEU A 75 2.45 14.24 -13.79
N GLU A 76 1.45 14.46 -14.65
CA GLU A 76 0.72 15.72 -14.69
C GLU A 76 -0.05 15.96 -13.40
N ILE A 77 -0.60 14.88 -12.81
CA ILE A 77 -1.30 14.92 -11.53
C ILE A 77 -0.31 15.25 -10.40
N ALA A 78 0.85 14.57 -10.36
CA ALA A 78 1.89 14.82 -9.38
C ALA A 78 2.40 16.27 -9.45
N GLU A 79 2.63 16.80 -10.64
CA GLU A 79 3.06 18.19 -10.83
C GLU A 79 2.03 19.18 -10.27
N ARG A 80 0.74 18.98 -10.57
CA ARG A 80 -0.34 19.83 -10.05
C ARG A 80 -0.43 19.77 -8.53
N ILE A 81 -0.26 18.59 -7.93
CA ILE A 81 -0.21 18.40 -6.48
C ILE A 81 0.95 19.22 -5.89
N LEU A 82 2.17 19.10 -6.45
CA LEU A 82 3.35 19.80 -5.95
C LEU A 82 3.24 21.33 -6.08
N ARG A 83 2.69 21.84 -7.20
CA ARG A 83 2.40 23.27 -7.39
C ARG A 83 1.40 23.78 -6.36
N ARG A 84 0.31 23.06 -6.14
CA ARG A 84 -0.69 23.41 -5.12
C ARG A 84 -0.09 23.45 -3.71
N GLN A 85 0.89 22.59 -3.44
CA GLN A 85 1.63 22.54 -2.17
C GLN A 85 2.77 23.59 -2.09
N GLY A 86 3.03 24.38 -3.14
CA GLY A 86 4.10 25.38 -3.18
C GLY A 86 5.51 24.78 -3.16
N ARG A 87 5.67 23.52 -3.60
CA ARG A 87 6.96 22.82 -3.64
C ARG A 87 7.72 23.06 -4.95
N ILE A 88 7.00 23.51 -5.99
CA ILE A 88 7.49 23.94 -7.31
C ILE A 88 6.58 25.06 -7.85
#